data_AF-A0A0H5PY70-F1
#
_entry.id   AF-A0A0H5PY70-F1
#
_cell.length_a   1.000
_cell.length_b   1.000
_cell.length_c   1.000
_cell.angle_alpha   90.00
_cell.angle_beta   90.00
_cell.angle_gamma   90.00
#
_symmetry.space_group_name_H-M   'P 1'
#
loop_
_entity.id
_entity.type
_entity.pdbx_description
1 polymer ?
#
loop_
_entity_poly.entity_id
_entity_poly.type
_entity_poly.pdbx_seq_one_letter_code
_entity_poly.pdbx_strand_id
1 'polypeptide(L)'
;MKRKVHTESEMVKAVQELESGVDAETVARNHSISKATLYNWKSKYSGMEVSQVRRLKELEEENRKLKQMYAELALDNKILKDVIEKKL
;
A
#
# COMPACT_ATOMS: atom_id res chain seq x y z
N MET A 1 -16.89 -6.80 -19.19
CA MET A 1 -17.11 -6.93 -17.73
C MET A 1 -16.55 -5.70 -17.02
N LYS A 2 -17.29 -5.08 -16.09
CA LYS A 2 -16.75 -3.98 -15.27
C LYS A 2 -15.62 -4.52 -14.40
N ARG A 3 -14.48 -3.84 -14.39
CA ARG A 3 -13.31 -4.20 -13.57
C ARG A 3 -13.64 -3.87 -12.12
N LYS A 4 -13.92 -4.87 -11.28
CA LYS A 4 -14.13 -4.67 -9.85
C LYS A 4 -12.78 -4.32 -9.22
N VAL A 5 -12.73 -3.20 -8.50
CA VAL A 5 -11.53 -2.82 -7.73
C VAL A 5 -11.64 -3.53 -6.38
N HIS A 6 -10.72 -4.46 -6.11
CA HIS A 6 -10.64 -5.14 -4.82
C HIS A 6 -9.82 -4.29 -3.85
N THR A 7 -10.25 -4.25 -2.60
CA THR A 7 -9.48 -3.62 -1.51
C THR A 7 -8.33 -4.53 -1.11
N GLU A 8 -7.24 -3.97 -0.60
CA GLU A 8 -6.10 -4.76 -0.13
C GLU A 8 -6.50 -5.73 0.99
N SER A 9 -7.46 -5.35 1.85
CA SER A 9 -8.00 -6.25 2.87
C SER A 9 -8.70 -7.46 2.27
N GLU A 10 -9.49 -7.29 1.20
CA GLU A 10 -10.09 -8.42 0.48
C GLU A 10 -9.04 -9.32 -0.16
N MET A 11 -7.96 -8.74 -0.70
CA MET A 11 -6.86 -9.50 -1.30
C MET A 11 -6.14 -10.34 -0.25
N VAL A 12 -5.80 -9.75 0.90
CA VAL A 12 -5.11 -10.43 2.00
C VAL A 12 -5.97 -11.55 2.57
N LYS A 13 -7.29 -11.31 2.79
CA LYS A 13 -8.21 -12.36 3.25
C LYS A 13 -8.25 -13.56 2.31
N ALA A 14 -8.33 -13.33 1.01
CA ALA A 14 -8.31 -14.41 0.02
C ALA A 14 -6.99 -15.21 0.07
N VAL A 15 -5.87 -14.52 0.29
CA VAL A 15 -4.56 -15.18 0.46
C VAL A 15 -4.51 -15.99 1.76
N GLN A 16 -5.04 -15.47 2.87
CA GLN A 16 -5.12 -16.19 4.14
C GLN A 16 -6.00 -17.44 4.04
N GLU A 17 -7.15 -17.36 3.36
CA GLU A 17 -8.00 -18.54 3.09
C GLU A 17 -7.22 -19.62 2.32
N LEU A 18 -6.50 -19.24 1.26
CA LEU A 18 -5.65 -20.15 0.51
C LEU A 18 -4.51 -20.74 1.36
N GLU A 19 -3.88 -19.95 2.23
CA GLU A 19 -2.80 -20.39 3.12
C GLU A 19 -3.29 -21.28 4.27
N SER A 20 -4.54 -21.11 4.69
CA SER A 20 -5.21 -21.98 5.67
C SER A 20 -5.61 -23.34 5.10
N GLY A 21 -5.40 -23.56 3.79
CA GLY A 21 -5.63 -24.84 3.12
C GLY A 21 -6.94 -24.93 2.35
N VAL A 22 -7.70 -23.83 2.19
CA VAL A 22 -8.89 -23.82 1.32
C VAL A 22 -8.47 -23.98 -0.14
N ASP A 23 -9.19 -24.81 -0.89
CA ASP A 23 -8.91 -25.04 -2.30
C ASP A 23 -8.95 -23.74 -3.13
N ALA A 24 -7.97 -23.57 -4.01
CA ALA A 24 -7.79 -22.36 -4.80
C ALA A 24 -8.96 -22.05 -5.74
N GLU A 25 -9.69 -23.07 -6.24
CA GLU A 25 -10.89 -22.86 -7.05
C GLU A 25 -12.04 -22.29 -6.20
N THR A 26 -12.16 -22.77 -4.97
CA THR A 26 -13.18 -22.29 -4.02
C THR A 26 -12.92 -20.84 -3.63
N VAL A 27 -11.69 -20.51 -3.25
CA VAL A 27 -11.30 -19.12 -2.92
C VAL A 27 -11.52 -18.19 -4.11
N ALA A 28 -11.07 -18.60 -5.31
CA ALA A 28 -11.23 -17.81 -6.52
C ALA A 28 -12.72 -17.53 -6.82
N ARG A 29 -13.59 -18.54 -6.67
CA ARG A 29 -15.03 -18.40 -6.85
C ARG A 29 -15.65 -17.47 -5.81
N ASN A 30 -15.33 -17.64 -4.53
CA ASN A 30 -15.84 -16.82 -3.42
C ASN A 30 -15.53 -15.33 -3.62
N HIS A 31 -14.32 -15.03 -4.08
CA HIS A 31 -13.88 -13.66 -4.34
C HIS A 31 -14.23 -13.16 -5.76
N SER A 32 -14.87 -13.99 -6.60
CA SER A 32 -15.18 -13.68 -8.00
C SER A 32 -13.95 -13.26 -8.82
N ILE A 33 -12.84 -13.96 -8.63
CA ILE A 33 -11.56 -13.74 -9.30
C ILE A 33 -11.09 -15.01 -10.02
N SER A 34 -10.05 -14.89 -10.84
CA SER A 34 -9.37 -16.05 -11.41
C SER A 34 -8.34 -16.63 -10.43
N LYS A 35 -8.01 -17.91 -10.55
CA LYS A 35 -6.87 -18.53 -9.84
C LYS A 35 -5.56 -17.78 -10.07
N ALA A 36 -5.31 -17.31 -11.29
CA ALA A 36 -4.12 -16.54 -11.61
C ALA A 36 -4.06 -15.23 -10.80
N THR A 37 -5.20 -14.53 -10.66
CA THR A 37 -5.31 -13.34 -9.81
C THR A 37 -5.03 -13.67 -8.34
N LEU A 38 -5.57 -14.78 -7.84
CA LEU A 38 -5.33 -15.24 -6.46
C LEU A 38 -3.84 -15.52 -6.21
N TYR A 39 -3.14 -16.21 -7.12
CA TYR A 39 -1.71 -16.47 -6.98
C TYR A 39 -0.86 -15.20 -7.09
N ASN A 40 -1.26 -14.24 -7.94
CA ASN A 40 -0.61 -12.92 -7.97
C ASN A 40 -0.77 -12.19 -6.63
N TRP A 41 -1.95 -12.24 -6.00
CA TRP A 41 -2.12 -11.69 -4.66
C TRP A 41 -1.29 -12.43 -3.62
N LYS A 42 -1.22 -13.76 -3.70
CA LYS A 42 -0.36 -14.57 -2.82
C LYS A 42 1.10 -14.14 -2.92
N SER A 43 1.65 -13.93 -4.12
CA SER A 43 3.04 -13.46 -4.26
C SER A 43 3.31 -12.10 -3.60
N LYS A 44 2.29 -11.25 -3.43
CA LYS A 44 2.43 -9.91 -2.86
C LYS A 44 2.13 -9.86 -1.35
N TYR A 45 1.17 -10.66 -0.88
CA TYR A 45 0.62 -10.55 0.47
C TYR A 45 0.78 -11.83 1.32
N SER A 46 1.46 -12.86 0.82
CA SER A 46 1.72 -14.09 1.58
C SER A 46 2.42 -13.77 2.92
N GLY A 47 1.93 -14.40 4.00
CA GLY A 47 2.46 -14.17 5.35
C GLY A 47 2.17 -12.79 5.95
N MET A 48 1.33 -11.96 5.30
CA MET A 48 0.88 -10.68 5.85
C MET A 48 -0.51 -10.79 6.46
N GLU A 49 -0.69 -10.20 7.63
CA GLU A 49 -1.99 -9.98 8.25
C GLU A 49 -2.67 -8.73 7.69
N VAL A 50 -4.01 -8.72 7.68
CA VAL A 50 -4.80 -7.54 7.25
C VAL A 50 -4.42 -6.30 8.08
N SER A 51 -4.14 -6.48 9.36
CA SER A 51 -3.71 -5.41 10.28
C SER A 51 -2.34 -4.83 9.88
N GLN A 52 -1.41 -5.67 9.42
CA GLN A 52 -0.09 -5.25 8.96
C GLN A 52 -0.20 -4.43 7.67
N VAL A 53 -1.05 -4.87 6.71
CA VAL A 53 -1.28 -4.12 5.47
C VAL A 53 -1.91 -2.75 5.73
N ARG A 54 -2.89 -2.70 6.65
CA ARG A 54 -3.47 -1.42 7.07
C ARG A 54 -2.41 -0.50 7.69
N ARG A 55 -1.60 -1.02 8.60
CA ARG A 55 -0.54 -0.25 9.26
C ARG A 55 0.51 0.24 8.26
N LEU A 56 0.88 -0.58 7.28
CA LEU A 56 1.81 -0.20 6.22
C LEU A 56 1.27 1.01 5.43
N LYS A 57 0.01 0.97 5.02
CA LYS A 57 -0.62 2.08 4.29
C LYS A 57 -0.69 3.37 5.10
N GLU A 58 -1.00 3.27 6.39
CA GLU A 58 -0.98 4.43 7.31
C GLU A 58 0.43 5.03 7.40
N LEU A 59 1.47 4.19 7.51
CA LEU A 59 2.86 4.63 7.53
C LEU A 59 3.32 5.24 6.21
N GLU A 60 2.90 4.69 5.07
CA GLU A 60 3.20 5.24 3.74
C GLU A 60 2.59 6.65 3.58
N GLU A 61 1.36 6.83 4.02
CA GLU A 61 0.67 8.12 3.99
C GLU A 61 1.34 9.15 4.91
N GLU A 62 1.70 8.75 6.14
CA GLU A 62 2.42 9.58 7.08
C GLU A 62 3.79 9.98 6.54
N ASN A 63 4.56 9.03 5.99
CA ASN A 63 5.86 9.28 5.37
C ASN A 63 5.74 10.24 4.18
N ARG A 64 4.71 10.09 3.35
CA ARG A 64 4.44 11.02 2.24
C ARG A 64 4.23 12.45 2.75
N LYS A 65 3.39 12.63 3.78
CA LYS A 65 3.15 13.95 4.38
C LYS A 65 4.42 14.54 4.98
N LEU A 66 5.19 13.74 5.72
CA LEU A 66 6.45 14.17 6.32
C LEU A 66 7.46 14.62 5.26
N LYS A 67 7.59 13.87 4.16
CA LYS A 67 8.46 14.24 3.03
C LYS A 67 8.02 15.55 2.38
N GLN A 68 6.72 15.76 2.20
CA GLN A 68 6.20 17.00 1.65
C GLN A 68 6.52 18.19 2.57
N MET A 69 6.20 18.08 3.87
CA MET A 69 6.49 19.14 4.84
C MET A 69 7.97 19.46 4.93
N TYR A 70 8.82 18.42 4.89
CA TYR A 70 10.28 18.62 4.88
C TYR A 70 10.75 19.34 3.60
N ALA A 71 10.23 18.96 2.44
CA ALA A 71 10.59 19.60 1.17
C ALA A 71 10.20 21.09 1.15
N GLU A 72 9.00 21.42 1.63
CA GLU A 72 8.52 22.80 1.78
C GLU A 72 9.45 23.59 2.73
N LEU A 73 9.72 23.05 3.92
CA LEU A 73 10.60 23.70 4.90
C LEU A 73 12.04 23.86 4.39
N ALA A 74 12.56 22.86 3.69
CA ALA A 74 13.91 22.90 3.11
C ALA A 74 14.02 23.97 2.01
N LEU A 75 12.96 24.14 1.20
CA LEU A 75 12.89 25.17 0.18
C LEU A 75 12.86 26.57 0.82
N ASP A 76 12.02 26.78 1.83
CA ASP A 76 11.97 28.04 2.58
C ASP A 76 13.32 28.36 3.23
N ASN A 77 13.95 27.37 3.87
CA ASN A 77 15.27 27.55 4.48
C ASN A 77 16.32 27.99 3.45
N LYS A 78 16.31 27.38 2.26
CA LYS A 78 17.21 27.74 1.16
C LYS A 78 16.98 29.17 0.71
N ILE A 79 15.73 29.57 0.47
CA ILE A 79 15.37 30.93 0.05
C ILE A 79 15.83 31.95 1.10
N LEU A 80 15.60 31.67 2.39
CA LEU A 80 15.99 32.56 3.47
C LEU A 80 17.52 32.73 3.56
N LYS A 81 18.28 31.64 3.40
CA LYS A 81 19.75 31.70 3.35
C LYS A 81 20.23 32.53 2.16
N ASP A 82 19.70 32.28 0.96
CA ASP A 82 20.06 33.04 -0.25
C ASP A 82 19.78 34.55 -0.08
N VAL A 83 18.69 34.92 0.61
CA VAL A 83 18.37 36.32 0.90
C VAL A 83 19.34 36.94 1.91
N ILE A 84 19.75 36.19 2.95
CA ILE A 84 20.72 36.66 3.94
C ILE A 84 22.10 36.85 3.28
N GLU A 85 22.56 35.88 2.49
CA GLU A 85 23.84 35.94 1.78
C GLU A 85 23.91 37.11 0.80
N LYS A 86 22.80 37.47 0.15
CA LYS A 86 22.75 38.65 -0.75
C LYS A 86 22.74 40.00 -0.03
N LYS A 87 22.44 40.02 1.27
CA LYS A 87 22.39 41.24 2.09
C LYS A 87 23.70 41.54 2.82
N LEU A 88 24.59 40.56 2.93
CA LEU A 88 25.95 40.69 3.45
C LEU A 88 26.93 41.02 2.32
#